data_AF-A0A3B3V007-F1
#
_entry.id   AF-A0A3B3V007-F1
#
_cell.length_a   1.000
_cell.length_b   1.000
_cell.length_c   1.000
_cell.angle_alpha   90.00
_cell.angle_beta   90.00
_cell.angle_gamma   90.00
#
_symmetry.space_group_name_H-M   'P 1'
#
loop_
_entity.id
_entity.type
_entity.pdbx_description
1 polymer ?
#
loop_
_entity_poly.entity_id
_entity_poly.type
_entity_poly.pdbx_seq_one_letter_code
_entity_poly.pdbx_strand_id
1 'polypeptide(L)'
;MKMILMLTYFFFFSIFLPNIFVHKTQDEANLALDHFTPLVQLECSAHLKPFLCSVYLPKCVFGKGLTPCRTLCEKAQSGCEPLMNRFGLNWPENLKCEHFLDVNCKKEMLL
;
A
#
# COMPACT_ATOMS: atom_id res chain seq x y z
N MET A 1 0.54 -12.64 -10.28
CA MET A 1 -0.75 -11.94 -10.06
C MET A 1 -0.42 -10.47 -9.84
N LYS A 2 -0.21 -9.69 -10.91
CA LYS A 2 0.36 -8.35 -10.79
C LYS A 2 -0.63 -7.44 -10.07
N MET A 3 -0.29 -6.96 -8.86
CA MET A 3 -1.13 -6.00 -8.12
C MET A 3 -1.43 -4.72 -8.93
N ILE A 4 -0.59 -4.43 -9.94
CA ILE A 4 -0.81 -3.38 -10.96
C ILE A 4 -2.05 -3.60 -11.85
N LEU A 5 -2.44 -4.84 -12.17
CA LEU A 5 -3.59 -5.09 -13.05
C LEU A 5 -4.92 -4.60 -12.44
N MET A 6 -4.97 -4.30 -11.13
CA MET A 6 -6.14 -3.65 -10.53
C MET A 6 -6.14 -2.12 -10.65
N LEU A 7 -4.98 -1.49 -10.85
CA LEU A 7 -4.91 -0.05 -11.09
C LEU A 7 -5.29 0.29 -12.53
N THR A 8 -5.09 -0.62 -13.48
CA THR A 8 -5.49 -0.44 -14.89
C THR A 8 -7.00 -0.52 -15.14
N TYR A 9 -7.78 -1.11 -14.21
CA TYR A 9 -9.25 -1.01 -14.24
C TYR A 9 -9.73 0.40 -13.85
N PHE A 10 -8.88 1.21 -13.21
CA PHE A 10 -9.07 2.63 -13.01
C PHE A 10 -8.26 3.40 -14.06
N PHE A 11 -8.75 3.40 -15.30
CA PHE A 11 -8.15 3.96 -16.52
C PHE A 11 -7.76 5.46 -16.48
N PHE A 12 -7.85 6.13 -15.32
CA PHE A 12 -7.77 7.58 -15.16
C PHE A 12 -6.63 8.08 -14.25
N PHE A 13 -5.83 7.20 -13.64
CA PHE A 13 -4.81 7.63 -12.67
C PHE A 13 -3.38 7.29 -13.11
N SER A 14 -2.52 8.32 -13.18
CA SER A 14 -1.08 8.16 -13.35
C SER A 14 -0.43 7.80 -12.01
N ILE A 15 0.45 6.78 -12.03
CA ILE A 15 1.25 6.38 -10.86
C ILE A 15 2.37 7.40 -10.67
N PHE A 16 2.54 7.90 -9.45
CA PHE A 16 3.62 8.81 -9.12
C PHE A 16 4.90 8.01 -8.84
N LEU A 17 5.91 8.21 -9.68
CA LEU A 17 7.25 7.64 -9.53
C LEU A 17 8.30 8.77 -9.55
N PRO A 18 9.38 8.67 -8.75
CA PRO A 18 9.64 7.58 -7.81
C PRO A 18 8.67 7.58 -6.61
N ASN A 19 8.33 6.40 -6.09
CA ASN A 19 7.50 6.30 -4.87
C ASN A 19 8.34 6.63 -3.61
N ILE A 20 7.72 6.56 -2.42
CA ILE A 20 8.40 6.89 -1.14
C ILE A 20 9.58 5.95 -0.81
N PHE A 21 9.68 4.80 -1.49
CA PHE A 21 10.78 3.85 -1.40
C PHE A 21 11.76 3.97 -2.57
N VAL A 22 11.68 5.05 -3.35
CA VAL A 22 12.61 5.39 -4.43
C VAL A 22 12.57 4.42 -5.63
N HIS A 23 11.56 3.54 -5.70
CA HIS A 23 11.35 2.72 -6.90
C HIS A 23 11.02 3.64 -8.07
N LYS A 24 11.77 3.53 -9.17
CA LYS A 24 11.67 4.40 -10.35
C LYS A 24 10.73 3.84 -11.40
N THR A 25 10.50 2.54 -11.36
CA THR A 25 9.65 1.82 -12.30
C THR A 25 8.54 1.08 -11.58
N GLN A 26 7.47 0.81 -12.32
CA GLN A 26 6.37 -0.02 -11.85
C GLN A 26 6.81 -1.46 -11.54
N ASP A 27 7.77 -1.99 -12.31
CA ASP A 27 8.28 -3.34 -12.12
C ASP A 27 9.12 -3.47 -10.84
N GLU A 28 9.91 -2.45 -10.50
CA GLU A 28 10.60 -2.38 -9.20
C GLU A 28 9.60 -2.37 -8.04
N ALA A 29 8.56 -1.55 -8.12
CA ALA A 29 7.52 -1.51 -7.09
C ALA A 29 6.72 -2.83 -7.00
N ASN A 30 6.46 -3.49 -8.13
CA ASN A 30 5.81 -4.81 -8.17
C ASN A 30 6.65 -5.88 -7.48
N LEU A 31 7.96 -5.90 -7.74
CA LEU A 31 8.85 -6.89 -7.13
C LEU A 31 8.81 -6.77 -5.61
N ALA A 32 8.76 -5.55 -5.08
CA ALA A 32 8.59 -5.33 -3.64
C ALA A 32 7.20 -5.80 -3.14
N LEU A 33 6.15 -5.57 -3.91
CA LEU A 33 4.78 -6.00 -3.56
C LEU A 33 4.61 -7.52 -3.59
N ASP A 34 5.35 -8.24 -4.45
CA ASP A 34 5.24 -9.69 -4.58
C ASP A 34 5.54 -10.41 -3.25
N HIS A 35 6.40 -9.85 -2.40
CA HIS A 35 6.67 -10.34 -1.04
C HIS A 35 5.43 -10.37 -0.13
N PHE A 36 4.43 -9.54 -0.40
CA PHE A 36 3.18 -9.47 0.37
C PHE A 36 2.05 -10.31 -0.24
N THR A 37 2.26 -10.93 -1.41
CA THR A 37 1.26 -11.79 -2.07
C THR A 37 0.67 -12.85 -1.13
N PRO A 38 1.46 -13.56 -0.31
CA PRO A 38 0.91 -14.56 0.61
C PRO A 38 -0.09 -13.96 1.61
N LEU A 39 0.21 -12.78 2.18
CA LEU A 39 -0.69 -12.12 3.13
C LEU A 39 -1.97 -11.64 2.44
N VAL A 40 -1.87 -11.16 1.19
CA VAL A 40 -3.04 -10.77 0.39
C VAL A 40 -3.93 -11.98 0.09
N GLN A 41 -3.34 -13.14 -0.24
CA GLN A 41 -4.09 -14.37 -0.52
C GLN A 41 -4.72 -15.00 0.73
N LEU A 42 -4.10 -14.80 1.90
CA LEU A 42 -4.65 -15.24 3.19
C LEU A 42 -5.73 -14.31 3.73
N GLU A 43 -5.94 -13.15 3.08
CA GLU A 43 -7.02 -12.20 3.38
C GLU A 43 -7.11 -11.79 4.86
N CYS A 44 -5.96 -11.67 5.54
CA CYS A 44 -5.88 -11.28 6.96
C CYS A 44 -6.51 -9.90 7.25
N SER A 45 -6.60 -9.03 6.25
CA SER A 45 -7.34 -7.78 6.31
C SER A 45 -7.81 -7.36 4.92
N ALA A 46 -9.07 -6.97 4.79
CA ALA A 46 -9.60 -6.36 3.56
C ALA A 46 -8.92 -5.03 3.19
N HIS A 47 -8.20 -4.43 4.14
CA HIS A 47 -7.51 -3.15 3.98
C HIS A 47 -6.04 -3.29 3.56
N LEU A 48 -5.46 -4.49 3.64
CA LEU A 48 -4.04 -4.72 3.31
C LEU A 48 -3.73 -4.34 1.86
N LYS A 49 -4.53 -4.84 0.91
CA LYS A 49 -4.30 -4.59 -0.51
C LYS A 49 -4.45 -3.10 -0.88
N PRO A 50 -5.52 -2.40 -0.48
CA PRO A 50 -5.60 -0.94 -0.67
C PRO A 50 -4.44 -0.17 -0.05
N PHE A 51 -4.01 -0.55 1.16
CA PHE A 51 -2.88 0.05 1.85
C PHE A 51 -1.58 -0.12 1.04
N LEU A 52 -1.20 -1.35 0.71
CA LEU A 52 0.01 -1.64 -0.06
C LEU A 52 0.02 -0.90 -1.41
N CYS A 53 -1.10 -0.89 -2.14
CA CYS A 53 -1.20 -0.14 -3.39
C CYS A 53 -0.97 1.36 -3.18
N SER A 54 -1.55 1.97 -2.15
CA SER A 54 -1.38 3.41 -1.90
C SER A 54 0.05 3.81 -1.50
N VAL A 55 0.82 2.88 -0.92
CA VAL A 55 2.22 3.13 -0.54
C VAL A 55 3.17 2.93 -1.73
N TYR A 56 3.06 1.77 -2.40
CA TYR A 56 3.99 1.38 -3.46
C TYR A 56 3.63 1.95 -4.83
N LEU A 57 2.35 2.23 -5.07
CA LEU A 57 1.82 2.70 -6.35
C LEU A 57 0.89 3.90 -6.13
N PRO A 58 1.39 5.00 -5.54
CA PRO A 58 0.57 6.14 -5.16
C PRO A 58 -0.02 6.84 -6.38
N LYS A 59 -1.28 7.30 -6.25
CA LYS A 59 -1.91 8.19 -7.24
C LYS A 59 -1.20 9.55 -7.23
N CYS A 60 -1.01 10.15 -8.41
CA CYS A 60 -0.50 11.51 -8.56
C CYS A 60 -1.63 12.55 -8.50
N VAL A 61 -1.50 13.56 -7.64
CA VAL A 61 -2.39 14.73 -7.58
C VAL A 61 -1.53 16.00 -7.53
N PHE A 62 -1.72 16.89 -8.51
CA PHE A 62 -0.91 18.13 -8.67
C PHE A 62 0.61 17.88 -8.65
N GLY A 63 1.07 16.79 -9.28
CA GLY A 63 2.49 16.45 -9.35
C GLY A 63 3.09 15.92 -8.05
N LYS A 64 2.25 15.50 -7.08
CA LYS A 64 2.68 14.86 -5.83
C LYS A 64 1.98 13.51 -5.64
N GLY A 65 2.72 12.51 -5.15
CA GLY A 65 2.14 11.24 -4.74
C GLY A 65 1.32 11.38 -3.46
N LEU A 66 0.13 10.80 -3.44
CA LEU A 66 -0.69 10.73 -2.23
C LEU A 66 -0.25 9.58 -1.33
N THR A 67 -0.03 9.86 -0.05
CA THR A 67 0.23 8.85 0.98
C THR A 67 -1.08 8.35 1.60
N PRO A 68 -1.15 7.10 2.11
CA PRO A 68 -2.35 6.61 2.79
C PRO A 68 -2.66 7.38 4.08
N CYS A 69 -3.92 7.30 4.52
CA CYS A 69 -4.29 7.65 5.89
C CYS A 69 -3.63 6.69 6.88
N ARG A 70 -3.34 7.17 8.09
CA ARG A 70 -2.92 6.33 9.21
C ARG A 70 -4.00 5.29 9.52
N THR A 71 -5.27 5.69 9.53
CA THR A 71 -6.38 4.77 9.80
C THR A 71 -6.43 3.58 8.83
N LEU A 72 -6.05 3.77 7.55
CA LEU A 72 -6.00 2.67 6.59
C LEU A 72 -4.86 1.70 6.92
N CYS A 73 -3.68 2.24 7.24
CA CYS A 73 -2.54 1.45 7.70
C CYS A 73 -2.91 0.63 8.94
N GLU A 74 -3.49 1.26 9.96
CA GLU A 74 -3.79 0.60 11.24
C GLU A 74 -4.75 -0.58 11.04
N LYS A 75 -5.75 -0.42 10.18
CA LYS A 75 -6.67 -1.51 9.82
C LYS A 75 -6.02 -2.65 9.03
N ALA A 76 -5.00 -2.34 8.21
CA ALA A 76 -4.21 -3.35 7.53
C ALA A 76 -3.31 -4.10 8.51
N GLN A 77 -2.55 -3.34 9.32
CA GLN A 77 -1.63 -3.86 10.32
C GLN A 77 -2.36 -4.71 11.37
N SER A 78 -3.49 -4.24 11.91
CA SER A 78 -4.24 -4.95 12.97
C SER A 78 -4.70 -6.34 12.56
N GLY A 79 -5.02 -6.55 11.28
CA GLY A 79 -5.43 -7.87 10.78
C GLY A 79 -4.24 -8.77 10.42
N CYS A 80 -3.16 -8.20 9.89
CA CYS A 80 -2.07 -8.97 9.27
C CYS A 80 -0.81 -9.12 10.13
N GLU A 81 -0.50 -8.16 11.00
CA GLU A 81 0.65 -8.26 11.91
C GLU A 81 0.55 -9.47 12.86
N PRO A 82 -0.61 -9.77 13.49
CA PRO A 82 -0.71 -10.98 14.32
C PRO A 82 -0.45 -12.27 13.54
N LEU A 83 -0.79 -12.30 12.24
CA LEU A 83 -0.52 -13.44 11.37
C LEU A 83 0.97 -13.55 11.06
N MET A 84 1.64 -12.43 10.72
CA MET A 84 3.09 -12.39 10.51
C MET A 84 3.85 -12.87 11.75
N ASN A 85 3.46 -12.37 12.93
CA ASN A 85 4.12 -12.70 14.19
C ASN A 85 4.07 -14.20 14.50
N ARG A 86 2.98 -14.91 14.13
CA ARG A 86 2.87 -16.38 14.28
C ARG A 86 3.91 -17.15 13.46
N PHE A 87 4.37 -16.59 12.35
CA PHE A 87 5.42 -17.15 11.51
C PHE A 87 6.81 -16.60 11.86
N GLY A 88 6.95 -15.86 12.97
CA GLY A 88 8.22 -15.26 13.40
C GLY A 88 8.66 -14.06 12.55
N LEU A 89 7.74 -13.45 11.80
CA LEU A 89 7.97 -12.25 11.00
C LEU A 89 7.38 -11.04 11.71
N ASN A 90 8.09 -9.92 11.69
CA ASN A 90 7.58 -8.65 12.24
C ASN A 90 6.95 -7.80 11.14
N TRP A 91 6.00 -6.94 11.51
CA TRP A 91 5.51 -5.91 10.61
C TRP A 91 6.67 -5.01 10.16
N PRO A 92 6.82 -4.70 8.85
CA PRO A 92 7.97 -3.96 8.36
C PRO A 92 8.04 -2.54 8.92
N GLU A 93 9.23 -2.11 9.35
CA GLU A 93 9.45 -0.77 9.94
C GLU A 93 8.97 0.36 9.01
N ASN A 94 9.30 0.25 7.72
CA ASN A 94 8.91 1.23 6.71
C ASN A 94 7.40 1.26 6.41
N LEU A 95 6.62 0.35 7.00
CA LEU A 95 5.16 0.29 6.91
C LEU A 95 4.47 0.58 8.25
N LYS A 96 5.20 0.98 9.30
CA LYS A 96 4.58 1.37 10.57
C LYS A 96 3.67 2.57 10.41
N CYS A 97 2.50 2.52 11.04
CA CYS A 97 1.45 3.51 10.83
C CYS A 97 1.78 4.91 11.35
N GLU A 98 2.78 5.04 12.22
CA GLU A 98 3.34 6.30 12.70
C GLU A 98 3.90 7.17 11.56
N HIS A 99 4.38 6.55 10.48
CA HIS A 99 4.86 7.25 9.28
C HIS A 99 3.75 7.90 8.45
N PHE A 100 2.49 7.57 8.71
CA PHE A 100 1.33 8.13 8.01
C PHE A 100 0.55 9.06 8.94
N LEU A 101 -0.01 10.13 8.38
CA LEU A 101 -0.73 11.16 9.12
C LEU A 101 -2.16 11.31 8.60
N ASP A 102 -3.12 11.46 9.50
CA ASP A 102 -4.53 11.63 9.14
C ASP A 102 -4.92 13.07 8.77
N VAL A 103 -4.08 14.06 9.11
CA VAL A 103 -4.41 15.49 8.99
C VAL A 103 -4.67 15.98 7.57
N ASN A 104 -4.26 15.24 6.54
CA ASN A 104 -4.51 15.57 5.13
C ASN A 104 -5.05 14.39 4.33
N CYS A 105 -5.70 13.41 4.99
CA CYS A 105 -6.27 12.32 4.24
C CYS A 105 -7.49 12.80 3.46
N LYS A 106 -7.26 13.28 2.23
CA LYS A 106 -8.33 13.52 1.27
C LYS A 106 -9.07 12.20 1.15
N LYS A 107 -10.35 12.22 1.51
CA LYS A 107 -11.32 11.12 1.43
C LYS A 107 -11.57 10.63 -0.01
N GLU A 108 -10.61 10.78 -0.92
CA GLU A 108 -10.65 10.35 -2.32
C GLU A 108 -10.20 8.88 -2.49
N MET A 109 -10.20 8.12 -1.41
CA MET A 109 -9.84 6.69 -1.38
C MET A 109 -11.04 5.80 -0.99
N LEU A 110 -12.26 6.32 -1.18
CA LEU A 110 -13.52 5.57 -1.07
C LEU A 110 -14.34 5.72 -2.37
N LEU A 111 -13.71 5.47 -3.52
CA LEU A 111 -14.37 5.12 -4.78
C LEU A 111 -13.48 4.15 -5.55
#